data_AF-A0A9N9IL95-F1
#
_entry.id   AF-A0A9N9IL95-F1
#
_cell.length_a   1.000
_cell.length_b   1.000
_cell.length_c   1.000
_cell.angle_alpha   90.00
_cell.angle_beta   90.00
_cell.angle_gamma   90.00
#
_symmetry.space_group_name_H-M   'P 1'
#
loop_
_entity.id
_entity.type
_entity.pdbx_description
1 polymer ?
#
loop_
_entity_poly.entity_id
_entity_poly.type
_entity_poly.pdbx_seq_one_letter_code
_entity_poly.pdbx_strand_id
1 'polypeptide(L)' 'VAAVSVITLETTMVRGNSLIDDLRLLINNPRYSDLEIWCKDDSVLYGNRAILAARSE' A
#
# COMPACT_ATOMS: atom_id res chain seq x y z
N VAL A 1 29.45 -2.12 -23.10
CA VAL A 1 28.15 -2.77 -23.41
C VAL A 1 27.77 -3.81 -22.35
N ALA A 2 28.00 -3.53 -21.06
CA ALA A 2 27.52 -4.35 -19.93
C ALA A 2 27.00 -3.50 -18.77
N ALA A 3 27.48 -2.25 -18.65
CA ALA A 3 27.05 -1.31 -17.60
C ALA A 3 25.65 -0.70 -17.82
N VAL A 4 25.07 -0.84 -19.02
CA VAL A 4 23.72 -0.31 -19.33
C VAL A 4 22.61 -1.25 -18.82
N SER A 5 22.93 -2.51 -18.50
CA SER A 5 21.94 -3.54 -18.14
C SER A 5 21.68 -3.69 -16.64
N VAL A 6 22.43 -2.97 -15.78
CA VAL A 6 22.29 -3.06 -14.30
C VAL A 6 21.41 -1.93 -13.73
N ILE A 7 21.13 -0.89 -14.52
CA ILE A 7 20.32 0.27 -14.10
C ILE A 7 18.82 0.03 -14.32
N THR A 8 18.42 -1.10 -14.91
CA THR A 8 16.99 -1.46 -14.98
C THR A 8 16.44 -1.82 -13.60
N LEU A 9 15.84 -0.80 -12.98
CA LEU A 9 14.63 -0.87 -12.14
C LEU A 9 14.81 -1.23 -10.66
N GLU A 10 15.78 -0.64 -9.98
CA GLU A 10 15.45 -0.12 -8.65
C GLU A 10 14.65 1.17 -8.86
N THR A 11 13.37 1.05 -9.27
CA THR A 11 12.44 2.16 -9.06
C THR A 11 12.27 2.27 -7.56
N THR A 12 13.18 2.97 -6.89
CA THR A 12 12.87 3.63 -5.63
C THR A 12 11.53 4.30 -5.86
N MET A 13 10.49 3.77 -5.23
CA MET A 13 9.16 4.31 -5.36
C MET A 13 9.19 5.69 -4.72
N VAL A 14 9.43 6.71 -5.54
CA VAL A 14 9.50 8.10 -5.10
C VAL A 14 8.11 8.46 -4.63
N ARG A 15 7.96 8.56 -3.30
CA ARG A 15 6.73 8.99 -2.67
C ARG A 15 6.44 10.43 -3.08
N GLY A 16 5.18 10.79 -3.21
CA GLY A 16 4.74 12.15 -3.53
C GLY A 16 4.64 12.47 -5.03
N ASN A 17 5.02 11.55 -5.92
CA ASN A 17 4.86 11.75 -7.37
C ASN A 17 3.44 11.43 -7.87
N SER A 18 2.69 10.58 -7.14
CA SER A 18 1.35 10.14 -7.50
C SER A 18 0.58 9.76 -6.25
N LEU A 19 -0.48 10.52 -5.95
CA LEU A 19 -1.32 10.26 -4.79
C LEU A 19 -1.93 8.85 -4.82
N ILE A 20 -2.28 8.35 -6.01
CA ILE A 20 -2.83 7.01 -6.18
C ILE A 20 -1.78 5.96 -5.78
N ASP A 21 -0.54 6.11 -6.26
CA ASP A 21 0.51 5.15 -5.94
C ASP A 21 0.93 5.23 -4.48
N ASP A 22 0.97 6.43 -3.90
CA ASP A 22 1.22 6.63 -2.48
C ASP A 22 0.16 5.99 -1.59
N LEU A 23 -1.12 6.13 -1.93
CA LEU A 23 -2.22 5.57 -1.15
C LEU A 23 -2.38 4.06 -1.34
N ARG A 24 -1.97 3.49 -2.48
CA ARG A 24 -1.94 2.03 -2.71
C ARG A 24 -1.11 1.31 -1.65
N LEU A 25 -0.02 1.92 -1.18
CA LEU A 25 0.84 1.34 -0.14
C LEU A 25 0.16 1.23 1.24
N LEU A 26 -0.95 1.95 1.46
CA LEU A 26 -1.69 1.94 2.73
C LEU A 26 -2.75 0.83 2.81
N ILE A 27 -3.08 0.19 1.68
CA ILE A 27 -4.11 -0.84 1.63
C ILE A 27 -3.53 -2.17 2.11
N ASN A 28 -4.20 -2.79 3.10
CA ASN A 28 -3.81 -4.08 3.67
C ASN A 28 -2.34 -4.16 4.13
N ASN A 29 -1.84 -3.07 4.72
CA ASN A 29 -0.46 -2.97 5.19
C ASN A 29 -0.42 -2.81 6.73
N PRO A 30 0.10 -3.80 7.47
CA PRO A 30 0.08 -3.79 8.94
C PRO A 30 0.87 -2.62 9.56
N ARG A 31 1.88 -2.10 8.85
CA ARG A 31 2.68 -0.97 9.34
C ARG A 31 1.90 0.35 9.32
N TYR A 32 0.96 0.49 8.39
CA TYR A 32 0.23 1.72 8.14
C TYR A 32 -1.24 1.61 8.50
N SER A 33 -1.68 0.50 9.10
CA SER A 33 -3.05 0.29 9.54
C SER A 33 -3.29 0.82 10.94
N ASP A 34 -4.46 1.40 11.15
CA ASP A 34 -4.95 1.80 12.47
C ASP A 34 -5.99 0.82 13.06
N LEU A 35 -6.41 -0.19 12.28
CA LEU A 35 -7.32 -1.24 12.70
C LEU A 35 -7.07 -2.57 11.99
N GLU A 36 -7.49 -3.66 12.64
CA GLU A 36 -7.55 -5.01 12.08
C GLU A 36 -9.02 -5.45 11.94
N ILE A 37 -9.36 -6.04 10.79
CA ILE A 37 -10.68 -6.63 10.54
C ILE A 37 -10.52 -8.14 10.51
N TRP A 38 -11.21 -8.81 11.44
CA TRP A 38 -11.23 -10.27 11.53
C TRP A 38 -12.40 -10.81 10.72
N CYS A 39 -12.07 -11.59 9.69
CA CYS A 39 -13.05 -12.23 8.84
C CYS A 39 -13.44 -13.60 9.39
N LYS A 40 -14.58 -14.12 8.91
CA LYS A 40 -15.14 -15.41 9.35
C LYS A 40 -14.25 -16.61 9.01
N ASP A 41 -13.38 -16.48 8.02
CA ASP A 41 -12.42 -17.48 7.56
C ASP A 41 -11.07 -17.39 8.29
N ASP A 42 -11.04 -16.75 9.47
CA ASP A 42 -9.85 -16.46 10.26
C ASP A 42 -8.80 -15.59 9.54
N SER A 43 -9.15 -14.98 8.40
CA SER A 43 -8.27 -14.02 7.74
C SER A 43 -8.31 -12.66 8.44
N VAL A 44 -7.15 -12.01 8.50
CA VAL A 44 -6.99 -10.67 9.08
C VAL A 44 -6.69 -9.68 7.96
N LEU A 45 -7.52 -8.63 7.86
CA LEU A 45 -7.30 -7.52 6.94
C LEU A 45 -6.85 -6.27 7.72
N TYR A 46 -5.81 -5.61 7.23
CA TYR A 46 -5.27 -4.40 7.82
C TYR A 46 -5.89 -3.16 7.16
N GLY A 47 -6.63 -2.38 7.95
CA GLY A 47 -7.45 -1.27 7.47
C GLY A 47 -6.98 0.10 7.97
N ASN A 48 -7.49 1.15 7.31
CA ASN A 48 -7.38 2.53 7.77
C ASN A 48 -8.79 3.11 7.94
N ARG A 49 -9.15 3.57 9.15
CA ARG A 49 -10.49 4.12 9.44
C ARG A 49 -10.88 5.22 8.47
N ALA A 50 -9.96 6.13 8.17
CA ALA A 50 -10.21 7.26 7.27
C ALA A 50 -10.52 6.81 5.83
N ILE A 51 -9.78 5.83 5.32
CA ILE A 51 -9.98 5.30 3.96
C ILE A 51 -11.31 4.54 3.87
N LEU A 52 -11.60 3.71 4.88
CA LEU A 52 -12.84 2.94 4.96
C LEU A 52 -14.06 3.85 5.09
N ALA A 53 -14.00 4.85 5.99
CA ALA A 53 -15.08 5.82 6.19
C ALA A 53 -15.35 6.67 4.95
N ALA A 54 -14.32 7.00 4.17
CA ALA A 54 -14.48 7.73 2.92
C ALA A 54 -15.11 6.89 1.79
N ARG A 55 -15.16 5.57 1.93
CA ARG A 55 -15.57 4.61 0.88
C ARG A 55 -16.79 3.78 1.23
N SER A 56 -17.16 3.69 2.50
CA SER A 56 -18.41 3.06 2.95
C SER A 56 -19.53 4.09 2.87
N GLU A 57 -20.62 3.72 2.18
CA GLU A 57 -21.90 4.42 2.31
C GLU A 57 -22.53 4.20 3.70
#